data_AF-A0A0X1TKY1-F1
#
_entry.id   AF-A0A0X1TKY1-F1
#
_cell.length_a   1.000
_cell.length_b   1.000
_cell.length_c   1.000
_cell.angle_alpha   90.00
_cell.angle_beta   90.00
_cell.angle_gamma   90.00
#
_symmetry.space_group_name_H-M   'P 1'
#
loop_
_entity.id
_entity.type
_entity.pdbx_description
1 polymer ?
#
loop_
_entity_poly.entity_id
_entity_poly.type
_entity_poly.pdbx_seq_one_letter_code
_entity_poly.pdbx_strand_id
1 'polypeptide(L)'
;MPELSPKIVGLMSTKLDDGLGMFEFLIGSNEEVLLSYKSVRDRLIVTNKKLLIIDVQGVTGRKKEYMVLPYSKLTGFSCESAGTFDMDAELKVWASAINQVEFQFLKGTDIRPLAKVLNEQLCG
;
A
#
# COMPACT_ATOMS: atom_id res chain seq x y z
N MET A 1 -2.51 22.10 13.21
CA MET A 1 -3.09 21.57 11.96
C MET A 1 -2.78 20.09 11.95
N PRO A 2 -3.73 19.15 11.82
CA PRO A 2 -3.34 17.77 11.61
C PRO A 2 -2.57 17.73 10.28
N GLU A 3 -1.37 17.11 10.29
CA GLU A 3 -0.69 16.77 9.04
C GLU A 3 -1.65 15.94 8.18
N LEU A 4 -1.70 16.25 6.88
CA LEU A 4 -2.46 15.45 5.92
C LEU A 4 -1.90 14.02 5.94
N SER A 5 -2.72 13.06 6.36
CA SER A 5 -2.43 11.64 6.23
C SER A 5 -2.10 11.32 4.77
N PRO A 6 -0.98 10.64 4.48
CA PRO A 6 -0.66 10.22 3.12
C PRO A 6 -1.81 9.42 2.50
N LYS A 7 -2.20 9.78 1.28
CA LYS A 7 -3.31 9.17 0.55
C LYS A 7 -2.86 8.77 -0.85
N ILE A 8 -2.97 7.47 -1.15
CA ILE A 8 -2.62 6.89 -2.46
C ILE A 8 -3.90 6.45 -3.15
N VAL A 9 -4.10 6.88 -4.39
CA VAL A 9 -5.38 6.70 -5.11
C VAL A 9 -5.19 5.97 -6.43
N GLY A 10 -6.27 5.36 -6.92
CA GLY A 10 -6.29 4.69 -8.21
C GLY A 10 -5.43 3.44 -8.28
N LEU A 11 -5.29 2.73 -7.15
CA LEU A 11 -4.53 1.48 -7.09
C LEU A 11 -5.29 0.35 -7.78
N MET A 12 -4.58 -0.43 -8.59
CA MET A 12 -5.06 -1.67 -9.21
C MET A 12 -4.03 -2.77 -9.00
N SER A 13 -4.49 -4.03 -8.88
CA SER A 13 -3.60 -5.18 -8.76
C SER A 13 -2.68 -5.31 -9.99
N THR A 14 -1.44 -5.73 -9.77
CA THR A 14 -0.46 -5.96 -10.82
C THR A 14 0.42 -7.16 -10.48
N LYS A 15 1.29 -7.57 -11.43
CA LYS A 15 2.28 -8.63 -11.19
C LYS A 15 3.25 -8.22 -10.08
N LEU A 16 3.74 -9.22 -9.33
CA LEU A 16 4.64 -9.01 -8.19
C LEU A 16 5.96 -8.33 -8.58
N ASP A 17 6.42 -8.55 -9.81
CA ASP A 17 7.66 -8.01 -10.38
C ASP A 17 7.46 -6.72 -11.20
N ASP A 18 6.23 -6.23 -11.33
CA ASP A 18 5.95 -4.99 -12.06
C ASP A 18 6.66 -3.82 -11.36
N GLY A 19 7.62 -3.20 -12.07
CA GLY A 19 8.43 -2.12 -11.51
C GLY A 19 9.52 -2.57 -10.53
N LEU A 20 9.94 -3.84 -10.55
CA LEU A 20 10.94 -4.40 -9.63
C LEU A 20 12.20 -3.53 -9.47
N GLY A 21 12.76 -3.01 -10.56
CA GLY A 21 13.94 -2.12 -10.52
C GLY A 21 13.71 -0.78 -9.77
N MET A 22 12.46 -0.45 -9.40
CA MET A 22 12.15 0.68 -8.54
C MET A 22 12.30 0.36 -7.05
N PHE A 23 12.22 -0.91 -6.64
CA PHE A 23 12.08 -1.26 -5.21
C PHE A 23 12.89 -2.45 -4.74
N GLU A 24 13.54 -3.22 -5.63
CA GLU A 24 14.31 -4.41 -5.28
C GLU A 24 15.36 -4.15 -4.19
N PHE A 25 15.97 -2.96 -4.18
CA PHE A 25 16.97 -2.56 -3.19
C PHE A 25 16.41 -2.42 -1.76
N LEU A 26 15.08 -2.37 -1.62
CA LEU A 26 14.37 -2.34 -0.34
C LEU A 26 13.80 -3.70 0.06
N ILE A 27 14.02 -4.75 -0.73
CA ILE A 27 13.60 -6.12 -0.41
C ILE A 27 14.76 -6.85 0.28
N GLY A 28 14.54 -7.27 1.54
CA GLY A 28 15.54 -8.03 2.28
C GLY A 28 15.70 -9.46 1.76
N SER A 29 16.82 -10.12 2.10
CA SER A 29 17.17 -11.45 1.57
C SER A 29 16.14 -12.56 1.87
N ASN A 30 15.42 -12.46 3.00
CA ASN A 30 14.35 -13.38 3.40
C ASN A 30 12.98 -12.69 3.38
N GLU A 31 12.79 -11.77 2.45
CA GLU A 31 11.56 -11.02 2.28
C GLU A 31 10.93 -11.33 0.94
N GLU A 32 9.65 -11.66 0.95
CA GLU A 32 8.89 -12.05 -0.24
C GLU A 32 7.80 -11.04 -0.52
N VAL A 33 7.66 -10.64 -1.79
CA VAL A 33 6.53 -9.83 -2.26
C VAL A 33 5.31 -10.73 -2.37
N LEU A 34 4.27 -10.41 -1.60
CA LEU A 34 3.02 -11.17 -1.55
C LEU A 34 1.96 -10.58 -2.48
N LEU A 35 1.85 -9.25 -2.53
CA LEU A 35 0.93 -8.52 -3.37
C LEU A 35 1.60 -7.26 -3.92
N SER A 36 1.16 -6.82 -5.09
CA SER A 36 1.61 -5.57 -5.70
C SER A 36 0.42 -4.84 -6.30
N TYR A 37 0.31 -3.56 -5.98
CA TYR A 37 -0.68 -2.65 -6.52
C TYR A 37 0.02 -1.43 -7.11
N LYS A 38 -0.52 -0.90 -8.20
CA LYS A 38 0.00 0.32 -8.84
C LYS A 38 -1.12 1.28 -9.21
N SER A 39 -0.83 2.57 -9.21
CA SER A 39 -1.60 3.58 -9.91
C SER A 39 -0.84 3.99 -11.19
N VAL A 40 -1.25 5.08 -11.82
CA VAL A 40 -0.50 5.69 -12.94
C VAL A 40 0.91 6.11 -12.51
N ARG A 41 1.10 6.47 -11.24
CA ARG A 41 2.36 7.01 -10.71
C ARG A 41 2.93 6.18 -9.56
N ASP A 42 2.06 5.71 -8.69
CA ASP A 42 2.44 5.26 -7.36
C ASP A 42 2.34 3.75 -7.26
N ARG A 43 3.00 3.18 -6.25
CA ARG A 43 2.99 1.74 -6.00
C ARG A 43 2.78 1.45 -4.53
N LEU A 44 2.03 0.39 -4.25
CA LEU A 44 1.94 -0.25 -2.95
C LEU A 44 2.42 -1.70 -3.11
N ILE A 45 3.57 -1.99 -2.52
CA ILE A 45 4.17 -3.32 -2.48
C ILE A 45 3.93 -3.89 -1.09
N VAL A 46 3.36 -5.09 -1.03
CA VAL A 46 3.00 -5.78 0.20
C VAL A 46 3.90 -6.98 0.32
N THR A 47 4.72 -7.03 1.36
CA THR A 47 5.64 -8.15 1.60
C THR A 47 5.22 -8.96 2.82
N ASN A 48 5.93 -10.03 3.13
CA ASN A 48 5.79 -10.74 4.39
C ASN A 48 6.34 -9.97 5.62
N LYS A 49 6.85 -8.75 5.46
CA LYS A 49 7.44 -7.95 6.57
C LYS A 49 6.90 -6.52 6.70
N LYS A 50 6.45 -5.91 5.59
CA LYS A 50 6.09 -4.50 5.54
C LYS A 50 5.14 -4.18 4.39
N LEU A 51 4.51 -3.02 4.51
CA LEU A 51 4.02 -2.26 3.36
C LEU A 51 5.15 -1.33 2.88
N LEU A 52 5.36 -1.29 1.57
CA LEU A 52 6.28 -0.38 0.91
C LEU A 52 5.50 0.46 -0.10
N ILE A 53 5.44 1.76 0.12
CA ILE A 53 4.77 2.74 -0.74
C ILE A 53 5.83 3.49 -1.52
N ILE A 54 5.60 3.67 -2.82
CA ILE A 54 6.45 4.47 -3.70
C ILE A 54 5.57 5.57 -4.30
N ASP A 55 5.83 6.81 -3.92
CA ASP A 55 5.19 8.00 -4.48
C ASP A 55 6.12 8.64 -5.51
N VAL A 56 5.65 8.76 -6.76
CA VAL A 56 6.42 9.37 -7.85
C VAL A 56 6.05 10.85 -7.97
N GLN A 57 7.03 11.69 -7.63
CA GLN A 57 6.85 13.13 -7.49
C GLN A 57 7.40 13.92 -8.69
N GLY A 58 6.79 15.08 -8.93
CA GLY A 58 7.22 16.05 -9.94
C GLY A 58 6.87 15.65 -11.38
N VAL A 59 7.01 16.60 -12.30
CA VAL A 59 6.57 16.45 -13.71
C VAL A 59 7.37 15.36 -14.45
N THR A 60 8.66 15.20 -14.13
CA THR A 60 9.53 14.23 -14.81
C THR A 60 9.45 12.82 -14.23
N GLY A 61 8.78 12.64 -13.07
CA GLY A 61 8.72 11.37 -12.34
C GLY A 61 10.07 10.83 -11.87
N ARG A 62 11.13 11.66 -11.89
CA ARG A 62 12.48 11.25 -11.46
C ARG A 62 12.59 11.19 -9.94
N LYS A 63 11.93 12.11 -9.24
CA LYS A 63 11.91 12.12 -7.77
C LYS A 63 10.94 11.04 -7.30
N LYS A 64 11.40 10.18 -6.40
CA LYS A 64 10.58 9.14 -5.78
C LYS A 64 10.72 9.25 -4.27
N GLU A 65 9.61 9.18 -3.58
CA GLU A 65 9.56 9.01 -2.13
C GLU A 65 9.23 7.55 -1.82
N TYR A 66 9.96 6.97 -0.86
CA TYR A 66 9.78 5.60 -0.43
C TYR A 66 9.36 5.60 1.04
N MET A 67 8.15 5.11 1.32
CA MET A 67 7.64 4.96 2.67
C MET A 67 7.55 3.48 3.03
N VAL A 68 8.22 3.10 4.12
CA VAL A 68 8.25 1.73 4.63
C VAL A 68 7.47 1.68 5.94
N LEU A 69 6.44 0.84 5.99
CA LEU A 69 5.63 0.57 7.17
C LEU A 69 5.79 -0.89 7.59
N PRO A 70 6.72 -1.19 8.52
CA PRO A 70 6.83 -2.52 9.10
C PRO A 70 5.54 -2.89 9.83
N TYR A 71 5.10 -4.15 9.70
CA TYR A 71 3.88 -4.59 10.39
C TYR A 71 3.96 -4.43 11.90
N SER A 72 5.15 -4.60 12.49
CA SER A 72 5.42 -4.39 13.92
C SER A 72 5.20 -2.97 14.43
N LYS A 73 4.95 -2.01 13.53
CA LYS A 73 4.66 -0.60 13.84
C LYS A 73 3.23 -0.20 13.51
N LEU A 74 2.46 -1.08 12.87
CA LEU A 74 1.05 -0.84 12.63
C LEU A 74 0.25 -1.17 13.90
N THR A 75 -0.70 -0.29 14.24
CA THR A 75 -1.56 -0.45 15.43
C THR A 75 -2.98 -0.87 15.08
N GLY A 76 -3.35 -0.80 13.80
CA GLY A 76 -4.67 -1.21 13.32
C GLY A 76 -4.83 -0.97 11.84
N PHE A 77 -5.92 -1.51 11.29
CA PHE A 77 -6.35 -1.25 9.91
C PHE A 77 -7.88 -1.31 9.81
N SER A 78 -8.42 -0.74 8.73
CA SER A 78 -9.83 -0.81 8.36
C SER A 78 -9.93 -1.00 6.86
N CYS A 79 -10.88 -1.80 6.41
CA CYS A 79 -11.15 -2.00 4.99
C CYS A 79 -12.64 -1.78 4.68
N GLU A 80 -12.92 -1.11 3.57
CA GLU A 80 -14.26 -0.86 3.04
C GLU A 80 -14.34 -1.45 1.63
N SER A 81 -15.30 -2.36 1.43
CA SER A 81 -15.52 -2.98 0.13
C SER A 81 -16.26 -2.03 -0.81
N ALA A 82 -15.97 -2.14 -2.10
CA ALA A 82 -16.75 -1.48 -3.16
C ALA A 82 -18.24 -1.88 -3.08
N GLY A 83 -19.13 -0.89 -2.92
CA GLY A 83 -20.58 -1.05 -3.01
C GLY A 83 -21.09 -1.13 -4.45
N THR A 84 -22.41 -1.35 -4.61
CA THR A 84 -23.05 -1.70 -5.89
C THR A 84 -23.09 -0.58 -6.95
N PHE A 85 -22.97 0.69 -6.53
CA PHE A 85 -23.23 1.84 -7.42
C PHE A 85 -21.98 2.37 -8.14
N ASP A 86 -20.90 2.76 -7.44
CA ASP A 86 -19.67 3.21 -8.12
C ASP A 86 -18.41 3.34 -7.26
N MET A 87 -18.33 2.63 -6.12
CA MET A 87 -17.29 2.93 -5.15
C MET A 87 -15.99 2.17 -5.41
N ASP A 88 -14.90 2.92 -5.38
CA ASP A 88 -13.55 2.42 -5.16
C ASP A 88 -13.48 1.75 -3.78
N ALA A 89 -12.75 0.64 -3.68
CA ALA A 89 -12.50 0.02 -2.40
C ALA A 89 -11.49 0.86 -1.62
N GLU A 90 -11.57 0.87 -0.30
CA GLU A 90 -10.71 1.70 0.55
C GLU A 90 -10.06 0.86 1.66
N LEU A 91 -8.80 1.16 1.96
CA LEU A 91 -8.09 0.57 3.09
C LEU A 91 -7.28 1.63 3.81
N LYS A 92 -7.35 1.62 5.15
CA LYS A 92 -6.57 2.51 6.01
C LYS A 92 -5.73 1.69 6.96
N VAL A 93 -4.52 2.15 7.22
CA VAL A 93 -3.63 1.61 8.26
C VAL A 93 -3.24 2.71 9.22
N TRP A 94 -3.09 2.35 10.49
CA TRP A 94 -2.62 3.27 11.53
C TRP A 94 -1.24 2.84 12.02
N ALA A 95 -0.38 3.83 12.24
CA ALA A 95 0.96 3.64 12.79
C ALA A 95 1.25 4.74 13.81
N SER A 96 1.79 4.38 14.97
CA SER A 96 1.93 5.28 16.12
C SER A 96 2.71 6.58 15.83
N ALA A 97 3.60 6.58 14.83
CA ALA A 97 4.47 7.70 14.52
C ALA A 97 3.94 8.65 13.43
N ILE A 98 3.08 8.17 12.52
CA ILE A 98 2.63 8.93 11.33
C ILE A 98 1.11 9.03 11.24
N ASN A 99 0.41 8.62 12.32
CA ASN A 99 -1.03 8.55 12.43
C ASN A 99 -1.64 7.53 11.47
N GLN A 100 -1.95 7.91 10.24
CA GLN A 100 -2.76 7.10 9.31
C GLN A 100 -2.25 7.22 7.87
N VAL A 101 -2.34 6.12 7.12
CA VAL A 101 -2.15 6.10 5.66
C VAL A 101 -3.40 5.49 5.01
N GLU A 102 -3.87 6.11 3.93
CA GLU A 102 -5.08 5.71 3.20
C GLU A 102 -4.75 5.26 1.76
N PHE A 103 -5.38 4.16 1.36
CA PHE A 103 -5.27 3.55 0.04
C PHE A 103 -6.65 3.44 -0.59
N GLN A 104 -6.82 4.03 -1.78
CA GLN A 104 -8.03 3.92 -2.59
C GLN A 104 -7.75 3.13 -3.86
N PHE A 105 -8.60 2.14 -4.13
CA PHE A 105 -8.41 1.17 -5.18
C PHE A 105 -9.50 1.31 -6.24
N LEU A 106 -9.11 1.28 -7.52
CA LEU A 106 -10.04 1.37 -8.63
C LEU A 106 -11.12 0.28 -8.54
N LYS A 107 -12.34 0.64 -8.93
CA LYS A 107 -13.47 -0.30 -9.09
C LYS A 107 -13.04 -1.64 -9.69
N GLY A 108 -13.44 -2.73 -9.01
CA GLY A 108 -13.11 -4.10 -9.41
C GLY A 108 -11.79 -4.64 -8.87
N THR A 109 -10.99 -3.82 -8.18
CA THR A 109 -9.78 -4.28 -7.50
C THR A 109 -10.14 -5.03 -6.22
N ASP A 110 -9.67 -6.28 -6.11
CA ASP A 110 -9.90 -7.09 -4.91
C ASP A 110 -8.93 -6.72 -3.79
N ILE A 111 -9.47 -6.14 -2.71
CA ILE A 111 -8.71 -5.77 -1.51
C ILE A 111 -8.67 -6.87 -0.44
N ARG A 112 -9.46 -7.95 -0.59
CA ARG A 112 -9.54 -9.03 0.40
C ARG A 112 -8.18 -9.70 0.65
N PRO A 113 -7.32 -9.93 -0.37
CA PRO A 113 -5.98 -10.47 -0.13
C PRO A 113 -5.14 -9.57 0.78
N LEU A 114 -5.17 -8.24 0.57
CA LEU A 114 -4.44 -7.29 1.41
C LEU A 114 -4.99 -7.27 2.84
N ALA A 115 -6.32 -7.23 2.99
CA ALA A 115 -6.96 -7.29 4.31
C ALA A 115 -6.59 -8.58 5.06
N LYS A 116 -6.50 -9.72 4.36
CA LYS A 116 -6.06 -11.00 4.93
C LYS A 116 -4.60 -10.94 5.41
N VAL A 117 -3.68 -10.41 4.59
CA VAL A 117 -2.27 -10.23 4.98
C VAL A 117 -2.17 -9.36 6.24
N LEU A 118 -2.88 -8.23 6.27
CA LEU A 118 -2.86 -7.34 7.44
C LEU A 118 -3.44 -8.02 8.69
N ASN A 119 -4.54 -8.76 8.56
CA ASN A 119 -5.12 -9.51 9.67
C ASN A 119 -4.13 -10.54 10.23
N GLU A 120 -3.48 -11.32 9.37
CA GLU A 120 -2.47 -12.31 9.80
C GLU A 120 -1.27 -11.66 10.49
N GLN A 121 -0.83 -10.49 10.01
CA GLN A 121 0.36 -9.81 10.54
C GLN A 121 0.11 -9.02 11.83
N LEU A 122 -1.12 -8.52 12.04
CA LEU A 122 -1.46 -7.67 13.19
C LEU A 122 -2.22 -8.42 14.29
N CYS A 123 -2.87 -9.54 13.97
CA CYS A 123 -3.73 -10.28 14.91
C CYS A 123 -3.36 -11.76 15.04
N GLY A 124 -2.38 -12.24 14.25
CA GLY A 124 -1.85 -13.60 14.33
C GLY A 124 -0.76 -13.79 15.37
#